data_AF-A0A0G2AL93-F1
#
_entry.id   AF-A0A0G2AL93-F1
#
_cell.length_a   1.000
_cell.length_b   1.000
_cell.length_c   1.000
_cell.angle_alpha   90.00
_cell.angle_beta   90.00
_cell.angle_gamma   90.00
#
_symmetry.space_group_name_H-M   'P 1'
#
loop_
_entity.id
_entity.type
_entity.pdbx_description
1 polymer ?
#
loop_
_entity_poly.entity_id
_entity_poly.type
_entity_poly.pdbx_seq_one_letter_code
_entity_poly.pdbx_strand_id
1 'polypeptide(L)'
;MIIWGAMAIPVLTAIVLLVWFKHKTVAWEFIIPFAVSIICIALFKFTTEKVQTADSEFWGGWATQAEYFERWDERVSCMHTKYCKRSVSRRRPDGSTHSDTERYACGTEHMYDVDIHPPRWVLHDSNGEHQSVSSAQFERLATMWGNRLFVELGRRYHSIDGDKFVATWDKDEATFVPVTTEHTYENRVQASTSIFNFQEVDLKTWNLYEYPGIGSYDQPSILGAHTDQTQEADLLLRIWNAKFGNGKQVKMFVLLFGPQTTLETGLAQENYWKGGNKNEFTLALGTDHAGKVTWAHIISWTEAGRLKIDVREHALHQEKLDLVELSQYMVDQVGKNFVRKPFADFSYLTVEPPGWAVALSYFLTLLANVGLSWWIIHNRHQEWTSDSEDLY
;
A
#
# COMPACT_ATOMS: atom_id res chain seq x y z
N MET A 1 -11.27 -22.85 6.80
CA MET A 1 -12.09 -23.61 7.78
C MET A 1 -11.46 -23.67 9.17
N ILE A 2 -10.14 -23.90 9.28
CA ILE A 2 -9.43 -24.10 10.57
C ILE A 2 -9.52 -22.90 11.52
N ILE A 3 -9.52 -21.66 11.01
CA ILE A 3 -9.58 -20.44 11.84
C ILE A 3 -10.82 -20.37 12.76
N TRP A 4 -11.94 -20.96 12.35
CA TRP A 4 -13.18 -21.01 13.14
C TRP A 4 -13.09 -21.99 14.32
N GLY A 5 -12.11 -22.89 14.34
CA GLY A 5 -11.85 -23.76 15.48
C GLY A 5 -11.47 -22.99 16.75
N ALA A 6 -11.07 -21.73 16.64
CA ALA A 6 -10.86 -20.83 17.79
C ALA A 6 -12.14 -20.63 18.63
N MET A 7 -13.33 -20.91 18.08
CA MET A 7 -14.59 -20.92 18.82
C MET A 7 -14.67 -21.98 19.92
N ALA A 8 -13.75 -22.94 19.98
CA ALA A 8 -13.64 -23.84 21.13
C ALA A 8 -13.27 -23.09 22.43
N ILE A 9 -12.57 -21.95 22.32
CA ILE A 9 -12.12 -21.14 23.46
C ILE A 9 -13.30 -20.59 24.27
N PRO A 10 -14.26 -19.83 23.71
CA PRO A 10 -15.40 -19.33 24.48
C PRO A 10 -16.26 -20.46 25.09
N VAL A 11 -16.33 -21.63 24.45
CA VAL A 11 -17.00 -22.82 25.01
C VAL A 11 -16.30 -23.30 26.28
N LEU A 12 -14.98 -23.46 26.24
CA LEU A 12 -14.18 -23.84 27.41
C LEU A 12 -14.26 -22.77 28.51
N THR A 13 -14.21 -21.49 28.13
CA THR A 13 -14.35 -20.36 29.05
C THR A 13 -15.69 -20.39 29.77
N ALA A 14 -16.80 -20.64 29.06
CA ALA A 14 -18.12 -20.76 29.66
C ALA A 14 -18.21 -21.92 30.66
N ILE A 15 -17.62 -23.09 30.34
CA ILE A 15 -17.57 -24.24 31.25
C ILE A 15 -16.80 -23.87 32.54
N VAL A 16 -15.64 -23.23 32.41
CA VAL A 16 -14.83 -22.82 33.58
C VAL A 16 -15.59 -21.82 34.46
N LEU A 17 -16.22 -20.80 33.85
CA LEU A 17 -17.02 -19.82 34.58
C LEU A 17 -18.23 -20.46 35.28
N LEU A 18 -18.92 -21.40 34.64
CA LEU A 18 -20.06 -22.11 35.23
C LEU A 18 -19.66 -23.01 36.40
N VAL A 19 -18.55 -23.74 36.30
CA VAL A 19 -18.16 -24.68 37.37
C VAL A 19 -17.54 -23.95 38.57
N TRP A 20 -16.74 -22.91 38.34
CA TRP A 20 -15.92 -22.29 39.39
C TRP A 20 -16.46 -20.94 39.89
N PHE A 21 -17.28 -20.25 39.08
CA PHE A 21 -17.77 -18.89 39.35
C PHE A 21 -19.29 -18.73 39.20
N LYS A 22 -20.05 -19.83 39.32
CA LYS A 22 -21.53 -19.86 39.29
C LYS A 22 -22.19 -18.76 40.13
N HIS A 23 -21.62 -18.43 41.30
CA HIS A 23 -22.20 -17.46 42.23
C HIS A 23 -21.89 -15.99 41.88
N LYS A 24 -21.12 -15.74 40.82
CA LYS A 24 -20.66 -14.42 40.40
C LYS A 24 -21.04 -14.11 38.95
N THR A 25 -21.90 -14.92 38.32
CA THR A 25 -22.17 -14.85 36.88
C THR A 25 -23.69 -14.83 36.62
N VAL A 26 -24.12 -14.03 35.65
CA VAL A 26 -25.52 -13.94 35.18
C VAL A 26 -25.64 -14.61 33.81
N ALA A 27 -26.79 -15.24 33.53
CA ALA A 27 -26.98 -16.06 32.32
C ALA A 27 -26.69 -15.35 30.99
N TRP A 28 -26.95 -14.03 30.87
CA TRP A 28 -26.70 -13.28 29.65
C TRP A 28 -25.21 -12.96 29.43
N GLU A 29 -24.40 -12.96 30.49
CA GLU A 29 -22.97 -12.66 30.39
C GLU A 29 -22.21 -13.73 29.62
N PHE A 30 -22.70 -14.97 29.62
CA PHE A 30 -22.16 -16.05 28.81
C PHE A 30 -22.31 -15.79 27.30
N ILE A 31 -23.22 -14.91 26.86
CA ILE A 31 -23.38 -14.57 25.45
C ILE A 31 -22.25 -13.65 24.98
N ILE A 32 -21.70 -12.80 25.87
CA ILE A 32 -20.71 -11.78 25.51
C ILE A 32 -19.41 -12.42 24.99
N PRO A 33 -18.76 -13.39 25.67
CA PRO A 33 -17.55 -14.02 25.15
C PRO A 33 -17.74 -14.70 23.79
N PHE A 34 -18.90 -15.30 23.54
CA PHE A 34 -19.21 -15.90 22.23
C PHE A 34 -19.38 -14.84 21.14
N ALA A 35 -20.19 -13.81 21.40
CA ALA A 35 -20.42 -12.73 20.43
C ALA A 35 -19.12 -12.00 20.08
N VAL A 36 -18.32 -11.65 21.09
CA VAL A 36 -17.01 -10.99 20.89
C VAL A 36 -16.05 -11.91 20.13
N SER A 37 -15.98 -13.20 20.48
CA SER A 37 -15.09 -14.15 19.78
C SER A 37 -15.48 -14.30 18.30
N ILE A 38 -16.78 -14.41 17.99
CA ILE A 38 -17.27 -14.50 16.60
C ILE A 38 -16.86 -13.25 15.81
N ILE A 39 -17.11 -12.06 16.37
CA ILE A 39 -16.76 -10.79 15.72
C ILE A 39 -15.26 -10.68 15.53
N CYS A 40 -14.45 -10.99 16.55
CA CYS A 40 -12.99 -10.96 16.47
C CYS A 40 -12.45 -11.92 15.40
N ILE A 41 -12.92 -13.17 15.39
CA ILE A 41 -12.48 -14.18 14.39
C ILE A 41 -12.90 -13.75 12.99
N ALA A 42 -14.13 -13.24 12.81
CA ALA A 42 -14.63 -12.77 11.52
C ALA A 42 -13.82 -11.58 10.99
N LEU A 43 -13.60 -10.56 11.82
CA LEU A 43 -12.79 -9.39 11.48
C LEU A 43 -11.35 -9.79 11.16
N PHE A 44 -10.74 -10.65 11.99
CA PHE A 44 -9.38 -11.09 11.78
C PHE A 44 -9.25 -11.90 10.48
N LYS A 45 -10.16 -12.85 10.22
CA LYS A 45 -10.20 -13.58 8.94
C LYS A 45 -10.31 -12.61 7.76
N PHE A 46 -11.23 -11.65 7.82
CA PHE A 46 -11.45 -10.70 6.73
C PHE A 46 -10.22 -9.84 6.48
N THR A 47 -9.60 -9.30 7.53
CA THR A 47 -8.36 -8.51 7.43
C THR A 47 -7.22 -9.34 6.88
N THR A 48 -7.03 -10.57 7.37
CA THR A 48 -5.99 -11.49 6.89
C THR A 48 -6.22 -11.89 5.43
N GLU A 49 -7.46 -12.11 5.01
CA GLU A 49 -7.80 -12.38 3.61
C GLU A 49 -7.47 -11.16 2.75
N LYS A 50 -7.94 -9.96 3.15
CA LYS A 50 -7.64 -8.72 2.43
C LYS A 50 -6.16 -8.43 2.29
N VAL A 51 -5.38 -8.61 3.35
CA VAL A 51 -3.92 -8.42 3.32
C VAL A 51 -3.24 -9.43 2.40
N GLN A 52 -3.66 -10.70 2.41
CA GLN A 52 -3.08 -11.72 1.53
C GLN A 52 -3.43 -11.55 0.06
N THR A 53 -4.62 -11.01 -0.21
CA THR A 53 -5.08 -10.78 -1.58
C THR A 53 -4.73 -9.39 -2.10
N ALA A 54 -4.17 -8.49 -1.29
CA ALA A 54 -3.79 -7.18 -1.75
C ALA A 54 -2.51 -7.30 -2.59
N ASP A 55 -2.55 -6.74 -3.80
CA ASP A 55 -1.42 -6.70 -4.71
C ASP A 55 -1.40 -5.35 -5.43
N SER A 56 -0.27 -4.99 -6.05
CA SER A 56 -0.04 -3.67 -6.62
C SER A 56 -0.08 -3.69 -8.15
N GLU A 57 -0.61 -2.64 -8.75
CA GLU A 57 -0.55 -2.39 -10.19
C GLU A 57 0.07 -1.00 -10.45
N PHE A 58 0.71 -0.86 -11.61
CA PHE A 58 1.41 0.38 -11.96
C PHE A 58 0.74 1.09 -13.12
N TRP A 59 0.35 2.34 -12.93
CA TRP A 59 -0.28 3.15 -13.97
C TRP A 59 0.72 4.15 -14.52
N GLY A 60 0.86 4.16 -15.84
CA GLY A 60 1.63 5.17 -16.54
C GLY A 60 0.84 6.47 -16.68
N GLY A 61 1.54 7.59 -16.54
CA GLY A 61 1.05 8.93 -16.85
C GLY A 61 2.22 9.79 -17.30
N TRP A 62 1.96 11.05 -17.57
CA TRP A 62 3.02 12.03 -17.81
C TRP A 62 2.80 13.26 -16.94
N ALA A 63 3.90 13.93 -16.60
CA ALA A 63 3.85 15.13 -15.79
C ALA A 63 3.17 16.26 -16.56
N THR A 64 2.19 16.91 -15.93
CA THR A 64 1.48 18.06 -16.51
C THR A 64 1.85 19.36 -15.81
N GLN A 65 2.10 19.29 -14.50
CA GLN A 65 2.35 20.46 -13.68
C GLN A 65 3.20 20.09 -12.46
N ALA A 66 4.17 20.94 -12.11
CA ALA A 66 4.93 20.86 -10.88
C ALA A 66 4.66 22.11 -10.05
N GLU A 67 4.42 21.93 -8.76
CA GLU A 67 4.09 23.00 -7.82
C GLU A 67 5.08 23.00 -6.66
N TYR A 68 5.56 24.18 -6.30
CA TYR A 68 6.34 24.43 -5.10
C TYR A 68 5.51 25.32 -4.18
N PHE A 69 5.29 24.88 -2.96
CA PHE A 69 4.68 25.66 -1.89
C PHE A 69 5.76 26.08 -0.92
N GLU A 70 5.86 27.38 -0.68
CA GLU A 70 6.77 27.91 0.32
C GLU A 70 6.32 27.54 1.73
N ARG A 71 7.25 27.68 2.69
CA ARG A 71 6.91 27.59 4.10
C ARG A 71 5.92 28.69 4.46
N TRP A 72 4.98 28.39 5.34
CA TRP A 72 4.04 29.37 5.87
C TRP A 72 3.65 29.03 7.31
N ASP A 73 3.04 29.96 8.02
CA ASP A 73 2.53 29.73 9.37
C ASP A 73 1.12 30.30 9.56
N GLU A 74 0.35 29.67 10.45
CA GLU A 74 -1.00 30.12 10.76
C GLU A 74 -1.29 30.14 12.25
N ARG A 75 -2.27 30.96 12.64
CA ARG A 75 -2.81 30.95 14.00
C ARG A 75 -3.87 29.87 14.11
N VAL A 76 -3.60 28.86 14.93
CA VAL A 76 -4.59 27.85 15.28
C VAL A 76 -5.14 28.17 16.66
N SER A 77 -6.45 28.32 16.77
CA SER A 77 -7.07 28.63 18.05
C SER A 77 -6.92 27.44 19.00
N CYS A 78 -6.23 27.67 20.11
CA CYS A 78 -6.07 26.74 21.21
C CYS A 78 -6.22 27.53 22.53
N MET A 79 -6.65 26.88 23.60
CA MET A 79 -6.74 27.56 24.90
C MET A 79 -5.92 26.79 25.92
N HIS A 80 -4.76 27.32 26.26
CA HIS A 80 -3.88 26.74 27.27
C HIS A 80 -4.11 27.40 28.62
N THR A 81 -4.44 26.59 29.63
CA THR A 81 -4.72 27.08 30.99
C THR A 81 -3.41 27.35 31.73
N LYS A 82 -3.25 28.56 32.25
CA LYS A 82 -2.11 28.94 33.08
C LYS A 82 -2.32 28.45 34.51
N TYR A 83 -1.36 27.69 35.03
CA TYR A 83 -1.36 27.21 36.41
C TYR A 83 -0.41 28.02 37.29
N CYS A 84 -0.92 28.53 38.42
CA CYS A 84 -0.15 29.23 39.44
C CYS A 84 0.03 28.35 40.67
N LYS A 85 1.08 28.63 41.46
CA LYS A 85 1.31 27.99 42.76
C LYS A 85 0.86 28.92 43.87
N ARG A 86 0.19 28.38 44.89
CA ARG A 86 -0.06 29.07 46.16
C ARG A 86 0.35 28.18 47.33
N SER A 87 0.85 28.81 48.39
CA SER A 87 1.12 28.11 49.65
C SER A 87 -0.20 27.88 50.38
N VAL A 88 -0.47 26.63 50.76
CA VAL A 88 -1.64 26.23 51.54
C VAL A 88 -1.19 25.52 52.80
N SER A 89 -1.78 25.89 53.94
CA SER A 89 -1.51 25.23 55.21
C SER A 89 -2.39 24.00 55.36
N ARG A 90 -1.78 22.81 55.40
CA ARG A 90 -2.50 21.54 55.61
C ARG A 90 -2.26 21.02 57.03
N ARG A 91 -3.34 20.56 57.67
CA ARG A 91 -3.29 19.99 59.03
C ARG A 91 -3.04 18.49 58.96
N ARG A 92 -2.06 18.01 59.74
CA ARG A 92 -1.76 16.58 59.88
C ARG A 92 -2.72 15.92 60.87
N PRO A 93 -2.85 14.58 60.84
CA PRO A 93 -3.70 13.84 61.78
C PRO A 93 -3.32 14.05 63.25
N ASP A 94 -2.06 14.36 63.53
CA ASP A 94 -1.52 14.70 64.86
C ASP A 94 -1.86 16.12 65.34
N GLY A 95 -2.58 16.90 64.53
CA GLY A 95 -3.00 18.27 64.85
C GLY A 95 -1.99 19.36 64.47
N SER A 96 -0.77 19.02 64.04
CA SER A 96 0.24 19.98 63.58
C SER A 96 -0.04 20.51 62.17
N THR A 97 0.41 21.73 61.87
CA THR A 97 0.18 22.36 60.55
C THR A 97 1.50 22.45 59.78
N HIS A 98 1.47 22.12 58.49
CA HIS A 98 2.62 22.31 57.62
C HIS A 98 2.20 23.08 56.37
N SER A 99 3.14 23.85 55.80
CA SER A 99 2.93 24.54 54.53
C SER A 99 3.17 23.56 53.39
N ASP A 100 2.22 23.50 52.48
CA ASP A 100 2.27 22.72 51.24
C ASP A 100 2.05 23.65 50.05
N THR A 101 2.44 23.24 48.84
CA THR A 101 2.29 24.06 47.63
C THR A 101 1.28 23.41 46.69
N GLU A 102 0.16 24.09 46.48
CA GLU A 102 -0.90 23.62 45.57
C GLU A 102 -0.84 24.37 44.23
N ARG A 103 -1.03 23.63 43.12
CA ARG A 103 -1.22 24.20 41.77
C ARG A 103 -2.71 24.45 41.53
N TYR A 104 -3.08 25.64 41.07
CA TYR A 104 -4.46 25.98 40.67
C TYR A 104 -4.47 26.76 39.35
N ALA A 105 -5.54 26.62 38.57
CA ALA A 105 -5.75 27.38 37.34
C ALA A 105 -5.98 28.85 37.69
N CYS A 106 -5.11 29.74 37.22
CA CYS A 106 -5.13 31.17 37.55
C CYS A 106 -5.37 32.07 36.34
N GLY A 107 -5.53 31.50 35.14
CA GLY A 107 -5.83 32.25 33.92
C GLY A 107 -5.60 31.46 32.65
N THR A 108 -5.52 32.16 31.53
CA THR A 108 -5.17 31.61 30.20
C THR A 108 -3.74 32.03 29.86
N GLU A 109 -2.92 31.09 29.41
CA GLU A 109 -1.52 31.33 29.00
C GLU A 109 -1.47 31.98 27.61
N HIS A 110 -2.18 31.42 26.64
CA HIS A 110 -2.43 32.01 25.32
C HIS A 110 -3.73 31.44 24.71
N MET A 111 -4.26 32.13 23.70
CA MET A 111 -5.52 31.81 23.00
C MET A 111 -5.31 31.26 21.58
N TYR A 112 -4.06 31.06 21.18
CA TYR A 112 -3.70 30.45 19.92
C TYR A 112 -2.28 29.89 19.99
N ASP A 113 -2.05 28.84 19.21
CA ASP A 113 -0.73 28.34 18.82
C ASP A 113 -0.41 28.81 17.40
N VAL A 114 0.87 28.75 17.04
CA VAL A 114 1.34 29.01 15.68
C VAL A 114 1.77 27.69 15.06
N ASP A 115 0.97 27.21 14.11
CA ASP A 115 1.30 26.02 13.35
C ASP A 115 2.17 26.39 12.17
N ILE A 116 3.31 25.70 12.04
CA ILE A 116 4.29 25.92 10.98
C ILE A 116 4.15 24.83 9.94
N HIS A 117 3.94 25.24 8.70
CA HIS A 117 3.85 24.35 7.55
C HIS A 117 5.17 24.41 6.77
N PRO A 118 5.90 23.28 6.65
CA PRO A 118 7.17 23.23 5.92
C PRO A 118 6.95 23.41 4.41
N PRO A 119 8.00 23.79 3.65
CA PRO A 119 7.90 23.86 2.20
C PRO A 119 7.66 22.45 1.63
N ARG A 120 6.87 22.36 0.56
CA ARG A 120 6.58 21.09 -0.12
C ARG A 120 6.54 21.27 -1.62
N TRP A 121 6.90 20.21 -2.34
CA TRP A 121 6.86 20.18 -3.80
C TRP A 121 5.98 19.02 -4.26
N VAL A 122 5.15 19.27 -5.26
CA VAL A 122 4.17 18.32 -5.77
C VAL A 122 4.26 18.26 -7.29
N LEU A 123 4.21 17.05 -7.83
CA LEU A 123 4.06 16.79 -9.26
C LEU A 123 2.63 16.28 -9.50
N HIS A 124 1.95 16.87 -10.47
CA HIS A 124 0.65 16.43 -10.97
C HIS A 124 0.85 15.72 -12.31
N ASP A 125 0.11 14.63 -12.50
CA ASP A 125 0.17 13.81 -13.70
C ASP A 125 -1.10 13.93 -14.58
N SER A 126 -1.02 13.31 -15.75
CA SER A 126 -2.10 13.23 -16.74
C SER A 126 -3.32 12.42 -16.31
N ASN A 127 -3.21 11.62 -15.26
CA ASN A 127 -4.29 10.81 -14.70
C ASN A 127 -5.04 11.54 -13.59
N GLY A 128 -4.58 12.74 -13.19
CA GLY A 128 -5.13 13.50 -12.07
C GLY A 128 -4.56 13.09 -10.72
N GLU A 129 -3.51 12.28 -10.71
CA GLU A 129 -2.78 11.88 -9.51
C GLU A 129 -1.70 12.91 -9.18
N HIS A 130 -1.27 12.90 -7.92
CA HIS A 130 -0.21 13.78 -7.44
C HIS A 130 0.75 13.05 -6.52
N GLN A 131 2.02 13.46 -6.59
CA GLN A 131 3.07 12.87 -5.77
C GLN A 131 4.05 13.91 -5.26
N SER A 132 4.59 13.67 -4.06
CA SER A 132 5.62 14.52 -3.49
C SER A 132 6.91 14.39 -4.31
N VAL A 133 7.54 15.52 -4.60
CA VAL A 133 8.85 15.58 -5.24
C VAL A 133 9.82 16.38 -4.37
N SER A 134 11.10 16.28 -4.69
CA SER A 134 12.16 17.07 -4.08
C SER A 134 12.30 18.43 -4.77
N SER A 135 12.90 19.39 -4.07
CA SER A 135 13.27 20.69 -4.64
C SER A 135 14.09 20.57 -5.93
N ALA A 136 15.07 19.65 -5.97
CA ALA A 136 15.90 19.45 -7.15
C ALA A 136 15.12 18.92 -8.37
N GLN A 137 14.10 18.09 -8.14
CA GLN A 137 13.22 17.61 -9.21
C GLN A 137 12.32 18.73 -9.73
N PHE A 138 11.75 19.55 -8.84
CA PHE A 138 10.98 20.73 -9.25
C PHE A 138 11.82 21.70 -10.10
N GLU A 139 13.02 22.07 -9.65
CA GLU A 139 13.88 22.99 -10.39
C GLU A 139 14.31 22.42 -11.75
N ARG A 140 14.52 21.10 -11.84
CA ARG A 140 14.78 20.43 -13.11
C ARG A 140 13.59 20.58 -14.06
N LEU A 141 12.37 20.33 -13.59
CA LEU A 141 11.16 20.45 -14.41
C LEU A 141 10.89 21.89 -14.82
N ALA A 142 11.02 22.85 -13.90
CA ALA A 142 10.86 24.27 -14.17
C ALA A 142 11.88 24.78 -15.21
N THR A 143 13.13 24.33 -15.12
CA THR A 143 14.17 24.65 -16.11
C THR A 143 13.87 23.99 -17.46
N MET A 144 13.47 22.71 -17.45
CA MET A 144 13.17 21.95 -18.66
C MET A 144 11.97 22.52 -19.43
N TRP A 145 10.89 22.89 -18.74
CA TRP A 145 9.71 23.51 -19.35
C TRP A 145 9.83 25.02 -19.56
N GLY A 146 10.94 25.63 -19.11
CA GLY A 146 11.25 27.04 -19.33
C GLY A 146 10.28 28.02 -18.66
N ASN A 147 9.49 27.57 -17.67
CA ASN A 147 8.52 28.42 -16.99
C ASN A 147 8.44 28.18 -15.48
N ARG A 148 8.21 29.26 -14.75
CA ARG A 148 8.03 29.31 -13.30
C ARG A 148 7.12 30.49 -12.95
N LEU A 149 5.83 30.22 -12.79
CA LEU A 149 4.81 31.22 -12.52
C LEU A 149 4.59 31.35 -11.02
N PHE A 150 4.67 32.59 -10.52
CA PHE A 150 4.30 32.93 -9.16
C PHE A 150 2.77 32.99 -9.04
N VAL A 151 2.23 32.41 -7.97
CA VAL A 151 0.81 32.39 -7.64
C VAL A 151 0.66 32.77 -6.17
N GLU A 152 0.12 33.98 -5.97
CA GLU A 152 -0.33 34.48 -4.68
C GLU A 152 -1.50 33.63 -4.17
N LEU A 153 -1.38 33.11 -2.95
CA LEU A 153 -2.39 32.22 -2.38
C LEU A 153 -3.40 32.95 -1.48
N GLY A 154 -3.11 34.17 -1.04
CA GLY A 154 -4.01 34.98 -0.22
C GLY A 154 -4.38 34.30 1.10
N ARG A 155 -3.40 33.66 1.75
CA ARG A 155 -3.64 32.86 2.96
C ARG A 155 -3.87 33.77 4.17
N ARG A 156 -4.50 33.21 5.20
CA ARG A 156 -4.52 33.82 6.53
C ARG A 156 -3.32 33.32 7.32
N TYR A 157 -2.22 34.06 7.26
CA TYR A 157 -0.97 33.69 7.92
C TYR A 157 -0.73 34.42 9.25
N HIS A 158 0.22 33.93 10.05
CA HIS A 158 0.68 34.63 11.25
C HIS A 158 1.77 35.66 10.93
N SER A 159 2.94 35.19 10.48
CA SER A 159 4.13 35.98 10.15
C SER A 159 4.68 35.67 8.76
N ILE A 160 4.44 34.47 8.23
CA ILE A 160 5.01 33.95 6.99
C ILE A 160 3.86 33.50 6.09
N ASP A 161 3.63 34.22 4.99
CA ASP A 161 2.52 33.97 4.07
C ASP A 161 2.70 32.68 3.27
N GLY A 162 3.86 32.56 2.63
CA GLY A 162 4.27 31.43 1.80
C GLY A 162 3.43 31.28 0.53
N ASP A 163 4.05 31.59 -0.60
CA ASP A 163 3.40 31.56 -1.90
C ASP A 163 3.55 30.23 -2.62
N LYS A 164 2.97 30.15 -3.82
CA LYS A 164 3.12 29.02 -4.72
C LYS A 164 3.87 29.41 -5.99
N PHE A 165 4.79 28.55 -6.42
CA PHE A 165 5.36 28.59 -7.76
C PHE A 165 4.88 27.39 -8.56
N VAL A 166 4.55 27.62 -9.83
CA VAL A 166 3.99 26.62 -10.72
C VAL A 166 4.82 26.55 -11.99
N ALA A 167 5.27 25.35 -12.34
CA ALA A 167 5.80 25.04 -13.66
C ALA A 167 4.80 24.15 -14.39
N THR A 168 4.46 24.47 -15.64
CA THR A 168 3.45 23.75 -16.43
C THR A 168 4.10 23.23 -17.70
N TRP A 169 3.85 21.97 -18.05
CA TRP A 169 4.34 21.42 -19.30
C TRP A 169 3.59 22.04 -20.50
N ASP A 170 4.35 22.48 -21.50
CA ASP A 170 3.86 23.16 -22.70
C ASP A 170 3.35 22.20 -23.79
N LYS A 171 3.38 20.90 -23.52
CA LYS A 171 3.04 19.80 -24.44
C LYS A 171 4.08 19.54 -25.53
N ASP A 172 5.30 20.06 -25.39
CA ASP A 172 6.41 19.67 -26.25
C ASP A 172 6.86 18.24 -25.94
N GLU A 173 6.86 17.37 -26.96
CA GLU A 173 7.31 15.98 -26.87
C GLU A 173 8.79 15.88 -26.48
N ALA A 174 9.62 16.89 -26.81
CA ALA A 174 11.04 16.90 -26.41
C ALA A 174 11.24 17.05 -24.90
N THR A 175 10.24 17.58 -24.18
CA THR A 175 10.25 17.77 -22.72
C THR A 175 9.25 16.85 -22.01
N PHE A 176 8.82 15.78 -22.69
CA PHE A 176 7.92 14.78 -22.14
C PHE A 176 8.56 14.06 -20.96
N VAL A 177 7.85 14.03 -19.82
CA VAL A 177 8.32 13.36 -18.60
C VAL A 177 7.33 12.26 -18.21
N PRO A 178 7.69 10.97 -18.37
CA PRO A 178 6.87 9.87 -17.90
C PRO A 178 6.81 9.84 -16.38
N VAL A 179 5.65 9.43 -15.87
CA VAL A 179 5.33 9.28 -14.45
C VAL A 179 4.68 7.91 -14.25
N THR A 180 4.95 7.26 -13.13
CA THR A 180 4.35 5.99 -12.73
C THR A 180 3.77 6.14 -11.34
N THR A 181 2.49 5.76 -11.18
CA THR A 181 1.81 5.68 -9.88
C THR A 181 1.46 4.23 -9.54
N GLU A 182 1.43 3.91 -8.24
CA GLU A 182 1.11 2.58 -7.71
C GLU A 182 -0.33 2.57 -7.18
N HIS A 183 -1.09 1.53 -7.53
CA HIS A 183 -2.46 1.31 -7.10
C HIS A 183 -2.62 -0.09 -6.55
N THR A 184 -3.56 -0.31 -5.63
CA THR A 184 -3.81 -1.64 -5.05
C THR A 184 -5.04 -2.29 -5.66
N TYR A 185 -4.98 -3.59 -5.90
CA TYR A 185 -6.11 -4.41 -6.32
C TYR A 185 -6.16 -5.75 -5.59
N GLU A 186 -7.27 -6.47 -5.75
CA GLU A 186 -7.46 -7.80 -5.17
C GLU A 186 -6.95 -8.90 -6.14
N ASN A 187 -5.88 -9.58 -5.75
CA ASN A 187 -5.26 -10.71 -6.43
C ASN A 187 -5.43 -12.00 -5.62
N ARG A 188 -6.51 -12.74 -5.89
CA ARG A 188 -6.75 -14.05 -5.27
C ARG A 188 -5.91 -15.18 -5.87
N VAL A 189 -5.35 -14.97 -7.05
CA VAL A 189 -4.56 -15.98 -7.77
C VAL A 189 -3.27 -16.27 -7.01
N GLN A 190 -2.57 -15.23 -6.56
CA GLN A 190 -1.34 -15.36 -5.78
C GLN A 190 -1.53 -15.97 -4.38
N ALA A 191 -2.75 -15.87 -3.84
CA ALA A 191 -3.09 -16.35 -2.50
C ALA A 191 -3.79 -17.73 -2.52
N SER A 192 -4.12 -18.26 -3.70
CA SER A 192 -4.74 -19.58 -3.83
C SER A 192 -3.69 -20.64 -4.13
N THR A 193 -3.69 -21.72 -3.36
CA THR A 193 -2.79 -22.87 -3.55
C THR A 193 -3.35 -23.94 -4.50
N SER A 194 -4.57 -23.73 -5.02
CA SER A 194 -5.36 -24.80 -5.64
C SER A 194 -5.23 -24.91 -7.16
N ILE A 195 -5.23 -23.79 -7.89
CA ILE A 195 -5.30 -23.78 -9.36
C ILE A 195 -4.04 -23.18 -9.99
N PHE A 196 -3.50 -22.13 -9.37
CA PHE A 196 -2.29 -21.47 -9.84
C PHE A 196 -1.20 -21.68 -8.80
N ASN A 197 -0.27 -22.58 -9.10
CA ASN A 197 0.82 -22.91 -8.18
C ASN A 197 2.15 -22.40 -8.74
N PHE A 198 2.49 -21.17 -8.40
CA PHE A 198 3.79 -20.59 -8.71
C PHE A 198 4.83 -21.21 -7.79
N GLN A 199 5.85 -21.83 -8.38
CA GLN A 199 6.90 -22.48 -7.61
C GLN A 199 7.77 -21.43 -6.90
N GLU A 200 8.13 -21.67 -5.65
CA GLU A 200 9.16 -20.89 -4.99
C GLU A 200 10.49 -21.09 -5.72
N VAL A 201 11.07 -19.98 -6.17
CA VAL A 201 12.32 -19.95 -6.94
C VAL A 201 13.32 -19.05 -6.24
N ASP A 202 14.57 -19.52 -6.18
CA ASP A 202 15.67 -18.73 -5.65
C ASP A 202 16.17 -17.74 -6.70
N LEU A 203 16.07 -16.44 -6.37
CA LEU A 203 16.47 -15.33 -7.22
C LEU A 203 17.95 -15.41 -7.63
N LYS A 204 18.83 -15.82 -6.71
CA LYS A 204 20.28 -15.85 -6.95
C LYS A 204 20.71 -16.98 -7.88
N THR A 205 20.09 -18.16 -7.72
CA THR A 205 20.38 -19.32 -8.57
C THR A 205 20.09 -19.04 -10.04
N TRP A 206 18.99 -18.34 -10.33
CA TRP A 206 18.54 -18.09 -11.70
C TRP A 206 18.90 -16.70 -12.24
N ASN A 207 19.54 -15.85 -11.42
CA ASN A 207 19.85 -14.45 -11.75
C ASN A 207 18.62 -13.68 -12.23
N LEU A 208 17.50 -13.83 -11.50
CA LEU A 208 16.22 -13.20 -11.81
C LEU A 208 16.21 -11.71 -11.48
N TYR A 209 15.35 -10.96 -12.15
CA TYR A 209 15.13 -9.56 -11.87
C TYR A 209 14.12 -9.37 -10.73
N GLU A 210 14.50 -8.53 -9.77
CA GLU A 210 13.55 -7.95 -8.82
C GLU A 210 12.57 -7.03 -9.55
N TYR A 211 11.36 -6.89 -9.00
CA TYR A 211 10.42 -5.90 -9.50
C TYR A 211 11.05 -4.51 -9.38
N PRO A 212 11.04 -3.69 -10.45
CA PRO A 212 11.65 -2.38 -10.37
C PRO A 212 10.83 -1.48 -9.43
N GLY A 213 11.48 -0.77 -8.52
CA GLY A 213 10.80 0.24 -7.71
C GLY A 213 10.45 1.49 -8.53
N ILE A 214 9.49 2.27 -8.07
CA ILE A 214 9.31 3.65 -8.55
C ILE A 214 10.45 4.47 -7.96
N GLY A 215 11.27 5.07 -8.82
CA GLY A 215 12.38 5.92 -8.43
C GLY A 215 11.91 7.30 -7.98
N SER A 216 12.28 8.34 -8.73
CA SER A 216 11.83 9.70 -8.46
C SER A 216 10.32 9.87 -8.56
N TYR A 217 9.79 9.49 -9.72
CA TYR A 217 8.37 9.51 -10.03
C TYR A 217 8.06 8.56 -11.18
N ASP A 218 9.01 7.72 -11.56
CA ASP A 218 8.89 6.84 -12.71
C ASP A 218 9.68 5.56 -12.48
N GLN A 219 9.43 4.56 -13.30
CA GLN A 219 9.93 3.20 -13.19
C GLN A 219 10.59 2.78 -14.51
N PRO A 220 11.78 2.14 -14.49
CA PRO A 220 12.38 1.61 -15.71
C PRO A 220 11.47 0.54 -16.33
N SER A 221 11.41 0.52 -17.66
CA SER A 221 10.64 -0.47 -18.44
C SER A 221 11.54 -1.57 -19.01
N ILE A 222 12.86 -1.38 -19.07
CA ILE A 222 13.81 -2.43 -19.46
C ILE A 222 14.75 -2.75 -18.30
N LEU A 223 14.84 -4.04 -17.96
CA LEU A 223 15.76 -4.55 -16.95
C LEU A 223 16.83 -5.42 -17.63
N GLY A 224 18.10 -5.20 -17.27
CA GLY A 224 19.25 -5.83 -17.92
C GLY A 224 20.05 -4.86 -18.78
N ALA A 225 21.17 -5.35 -19.32
CA ALA A 225 22.23 -4.66 -20.07
C ALA A 225 22.15 -3.12 -20.19
N HIS A 226 23.12 -2.38 -19.66
CA HIS A 226 23.13 -0.91 -19.71
C HIS A 226 23.91 -0.38 -20.93
N THR A 227 23.34 -0.49 -22.12
CA THR A 227 23.90 0.07 -23.36
C THR A 227 23.11 1.31 -23.80
N ASP A 228 23.67 2.11 -24.71
CA ASP A 228 22.97 3.29 -25.27
C ASP A 228 21.65 2.88 -25.95
N GLN A 229 21.65 1.76 -26.69
CA GLN A 229 20.45 1.19 -27.30
C GLN A 229 19.40 0.78 -26.24
N THR A 230 19.86 0.26 -25.09
CA THR A 230 18.95 -0.08 -23.99
C THR A 230 18.30 1.16 -23.39
N GLN A 231 19.07 2.24 -23.20
CA GLN A 231 18.54 3.49 -22.65
C GLN A 231 17.51 4.13 -23.58
N GLU A 232 17.76 4.10 -24.89
CA GLU A 232 16.82 4.59 -25.89
C GLU A 232 15.51 3.78 -25.90
N ALA A 233 15.62 2.45 -25.94
CA ALA A 233 14.46 1.56 -25.90
C ALA A 233 13.68 1.67 -24.56
N ASP A 234 14.38 1.83 -23.44
CA ASP A 234 13.76 2.07 -22.12
C ASP A 234 12.94 3.35 -22.11
N LEU A 235 13.52 4.45 -22.58
CA LEU A 235 12.80 5.73 -22.67
C LEU A 235 11.57 5.62 -23.58
N LEU A 236 11.71 4.96 -24.75
CA LEU A 236 10.61 4.71 -25.67
C LEU A 236 9.46 3.96 -24.98
N LEU A 237 9.75 2.87 -24.29
CA LEU A 237 8.73 2.10 -23.58
C LEU A 237 8.09 2.90 -22.44
N ARG A 238 8.87 3.68 -21.69
CA ARG A 238 8.34 4.53 -20.62
C ARG A 238 7.39 5.59 -21.14
N ILE A 239 7.72 6.23 -22.27
CA ILE A 239 6.83 7.18 -22.96
C ILE A 239 5.53 6.48 -23.38
N TRP A 240 5.61 5.29 -23.98
CA TRP A 240 4.40 4.58 -24.41
C TRP A 240 3.58 4.01 -23.26
N ASN A 241 4.21 3.57 -22.18
CA ASN A 241 3.55 3.20 -20.93
C ASN A 241 2.78 4.39 -20.35
N ALA A 242 3.37 5.59 -20.38
CA ALA A 242 2.68 6.82 -20.00
C ALA A 242 1.47 7.10 -20.90
N LYS A 243 1.65 7.03 -22.23
CA LYS A 243 0.57 7.29 -23.21
C LYS A 243 -0.56 6.27 -23.15
N PHE A 244 -0.27 4.99 -22.88
CA PHE A 244 -1.28 3.93 -22.75
C PHE A 244 -1.89 3.82 -21.36
N GLY A 245 -1.31 4.45 -20.33
CA GLY A 245 -1.75 4.28 -18.95
C GLY A 245 -3.18 4.75 -18.68
N ASN A 246 -3.61 5.92 -19.16
CA ASN A 246 -4.99 6.38 -18.94
C ASN A 246 -6.02 5.51 -19.69
N GLY A 247 -5.76 5.19 -20.97
CA GLY A 247 -6.74 4.52 -21.83
C GLY A 247 -6.79 3.00 -21.71
N LYS A 248 -5.62 2.34 -21.60
CA LYS A 248 -5.49 0.87 -21.55
C LYS A 248 -5.04 0.36 -20.19
N GLN A 249 -4.46 1.24 -19.38
CA GLN A 249 -3.84 0.90 -18.10
C GLN A 249 -2.79 -0.21 -18.25
N VAL A 250 -2.15 -0.35 -19.42
CA VAL A 250 -1.14 -1.38 -19.65
C VAL A 250 0.26 -0.87 -19.33
N LYS A 251 1.08 -1.72 -18.72
CA LYS A 251 2.50 -1.48 -18.52
C LYS A 251 3.35 -2.56 -19.18
N MET A 252 4.23 -2.15 -20.06
CA MET A 252 5.13 -3.02 -20.81
C MET A 252 6.50 -3.06 -20.15
N PHE A 253 7.06 -4.26 -20.04
CA PHE A 253 8.44 -4.48 -19.60
C PHE A 253 9.22 -5.33 -20.61
N VAL A 254 10.53 -5.12 -20.68
CA VAL A 254 11.46 -6.05 -21.33
C VAL A 254 12.54 -6.46 -20.34
N LEU A 255 12.74 -7.77 -20.20
CA LEU A 255 13.76 -8.37 -19.33
C LEU A 255 14.81 -9.02 -20.20
N LEU A 256 16.04 -8.51 -20.15
CA LEU A 256 17.14 -8.93 -21.02
C LEU A 256 18.16 -9.77 -20.26
N PHE A 257 18.10 -11.08 -20.46
CA PHE A 257 18.99 -12.04 -19.82
C PHE A 257 20.23 -12.35 -20.66
N GLY A 258 21.33 -12.72 -19.97
CA GLY A 258 22.61 -13.00 -20.60
C GLY A 258 22.74 -14.42 -21.21
N PRO A 259 23.91 -14.72 -21.82
CA PRO A 259 24.14 -15.91 -22.65
C PRO A 259 24.00 -17.28 -22.01
N GLN A 260 24.01 -17.35 -20.67
CA GLN A 260 23.92 -18.62 -19.94
C GLN A 260 22.48 -19.00 -19.58
N THR A 261 21.51 -18.17 -19.97
CA THR A 261 20.10 -18.36 -19.62
C THR A 261 19.33 -19.14 -20.68
N THR A 262 18.24 -19.76 -20.25
CA THR A 262 17.38 -20.59 -21.11
C THR A 262 15.91 -20.20 -20.91
N LEU A 263 15.00 -20.83 -21.65
CA LEU A 263 13.56 -20.61 -21.50
C LEU A 263 13.10 -20.87 -20.05
N GLU A 264 13.72 -21.82 -19.36
CA GLU A 264 13.49 -22.12 -17.94
C GLU A 264 13.76 -20.90 -17.05
N THR A 265 14.72 -20.04 -17.40
CA THR A 265 14.95 -18.76 -16.71
C THR A 265 13.73 -17.84 -16.85
N GLY A 266 13.13 -17.76 -18.04
CA GLY A 266 11.90 -17.00 -18.27
C GLY A 266 10.71 -17.54 -17.47
N LEU A 267 10.56 -18.87 -17.39
CA LEU A 267 9.53 -19.51 -16.56
C LEU A 267 9.78 -19.31 -15.07
N ALA A 268 11.04 -19.34 -14.63
CA ALA A 268 11.42 -19.02 -13.26
C ALA A 268 11.11 -17.56 -12.93
N GLN A 269 11.35 -16.62 -13.85
CA GLN A 269 10.97 -15.21 -13.70
C GLN A 269 9.45 -15.05 -13.55
N GLU A 270 8.67 -15.77 -14.35
CA GLU A 270 7.20 -15.78 -14.24
C GLU A 270 6.75 -16.29 -12.87
N ASN A 271 7.34 -17.38 -12.38
CA ASN A 271 7.04 -17.92 -11.05
C ASN A 271 7.41 -16.92 -9.95
N TYR A 272 8.58 -16.29 -10.06
CA TYR A 272 9.06 -15.30 -9.09
C TYR A 272 8.14 -14.07 -9.03
N TRP A 273 7.69 -13.58 -10.18
CA TRP A 273 6.73 -12.48 -10.29
C TRP A 273 5.27 -12.94 -10.17
N LYS A 274 5.02 -14.23 -9.92
CA LYS A 274 3.70 -14.84 -9.81
C LYS A 274 2.76 -14.49 -10.98
N GLY A 275 3.28 -14.56 -12.20
CA GLY A 275 2.56 -14.22 -13.43
C GLY A 275 2.55 -12.74 -13.80
N GLY A 276 3.21 -11.88 -12.99
CA GLY A 276 3.21 -10.42 -13.15
C GLY A 276 1.90 -9.77 -12.68
N ASN A 277 1.84 -8.44 -12.70
CA ASN A 277 0.64 -7.72 -12.29
C ASN A 277 -0.45 -7.79 -13.37
N LYS A 278 -1.71 -7.62 -12.96
CA LYS A 278 -2.88 -7.77 -13.85
C LYS A 278 -2.85 -6.93 -15.13
N ASN A 279 -2.09 -5.86 -15.13
CA ASN A 279 -2.07 -4.85 -16.16
C ASN A 279 -0.76 -4.84 -16.96
N GLU A 280 0.04 -5.90 -16.86
CA GLU A 280 1.36 -5.94 -17.45
C GLU A 280 1.45 -6.80 -18.72
N PHE A 281 2.38 -6.39 -19.60
CA PHE A 281 2.83 -7.15 -20.75
C PHE A 281 4.36 -7.18 -20.75
N THR A 282 4.93 -8.25 -20.22
CA THR A 282 6.37 -8.38 -19.99
C THR A 282 6.97 -9.37 -20.99
N LEU A 283 7.99 -8.94 -21.73
CA LEU A 283 8.79 -9.78 -22.61
C LEU A 283 10.12 -10.11 -21.92
N ALA A 284 10.29 -11.37 -21.51
CA ALA A 284 11.57 -11.89 -21.06
C ALA A 284 12.29 -12.56 -22.23
N LEU A 285 13.56 -12.23 -22.46
CA LEU A 285 14.34 -12.81 -23.54
C LEU A 285 15.81 -12.99 -23.14
N GLY A 286 16.44 -14.02 -23.68
CA GLY A 286 17.87 -14.26 -23.53
C GLY A 286 18.62 -14.10 -24.83
N THR A 287 19.84 -13.60 -24.76
CA THR A 287 20.73 -13.46 -25.92
C THR A 287 22.01 -14.25 -25.75
N ASP A 288 22.57 -14.77 -26.84
CA ASP A 288 23.91 -15.35 -26.84
C ASP A 288 25.02 -14.29 -26.79
N HIS A 289 26.28 -14.72 -26.76
CA HIS A 289 27.42 -13.80 -26.75
C HIS A 289 27.53 -12.91 -28.01
N ALA A 290 26.89 -13.29 -29.11
CA ALA A 290 26.85 -12.50 -30.34
C ALA A 290 25.65 -11.51 -30.35
N GLY A 291 24.78 -11.57 -29.35
CA GLY A 291 23.58 -10.75 -29.25
C GLY A 291 22.39 -11.31 -30.01
N LYS A 292 22.44 -12.56 -30.48
CA LYS A 292 21.29 -13.23 -31.10
C LYS A 292 20.31 -13.68 -30.02
N VAL A 293 19.02 -13.48 -30.25
CA VAL A 293 17.98 -13.96 -29.33
C VAL A 293 17.90 -15.49 -29.39
N THR A 294 18.06 -16.15 -28.24
CA THR A 294 18.05 -17.62 -28.14
C THR A 294 16.73 -18.17 -27.63
N TRP A 295 16.04 -17.40 -26.79
CA TRP A 295 14.71 -17.71 -26.27
C TRP A 295 13.95 -16.42 -25.95
N ALA A 296 12.62 -16.51 -25.97
CA ALA A 296 11.73 -15.42 -25.58
C ALA A 296 10.47 -16.00 -24.90
N HIS A 297 9.99 -15.33 -23.87
CA HIS A 297 8.84 -15.71 -23.06
C HIS A 297 8.01 -14.47 -22.71
N ILE A 298 6.68 -14.59 -22.81
CA ILE A 298 5.77 -13.48 -22.48
C ILE A 298 5.08 -13.79 -21.14
N ILE A 299 5.24 -12.87 -20.19
CA ILE A 299 4.56 -12.88 -18.90
C ILE A 299 3.45 -11.83 -18.97
N SER A 300 2.19 -12.28 -19.04
CA SER A 300 1.04 -11.40 -19.08
C SER A 300 -0.26 -12.15 -18.84
N TRP A 301 -1.20 -11.51 -18.13
CA TRP A 301 -2.56 -12.02 -17.94
C TRP A 301 -3.49 -11.79 -19.14
N THR A 302 -3.03 -11.11 -20.20
CA THR A 302 -3.87 -10.84 -21.37
C THR A 302 -4.41 -12.12 -22.01
N GLU A 303 -5.69 -12.12 -22.37
CA GLU A 303 -6.35 -13.22 -23.07
C GLU A 303 -6.05 -13.24 -24.57
N ALA A 304 -5.43 -12.17 -25.09
CA ALA A 304 -5.01 -12.07 -26.49
C ALA A 304 -3.81 -12.99 -26.75
N GLY A 305 -4.05 -14.30 -26.88
CA GLY A 305 -2.99 -15.30 -27.08
C GLY A 305 -2.15 -15.04 -28.34
N ARG A 306 -2.77 -14.50 -29.40
CA ARG A 306 -2.07 -14.15 -30.65
C ARG A 306 -1.02 -13.04 -30.45
N LEU A 307 -1.33 -12.03 -29.64
CA LEU A 307 -0.40 -10.95 -29.28
C LEU A 307 0.87 -11.52 -28.64
N LYS A 308 0.73 -12.48 -27.70
CA LYS A 308 1.87 -13.12 -27.05
C LYS A 308 2.75 -13.87 -28.05
N ILE A 309 2.13 -14.59 -28.98
CA ILE A 309 2.84 -15.35 -30.02
C ILE A 309 3.58 -14.38 -30.95
N ASP A 310 2.89 -13.37 -31.48
CA ASP A 310 3.47 -12.49 -32.50
C ASP A 310 4.69 -11.70 -31.97
N VAL A 311 4.63 -11.16 -30.74
CA VAL A 311 5.78 -10.46 -30.13
C VAL A 311 6.93 -11.43 -29.83
N ARG A 312 6.63 -12.63 -29.34
CA ARG A 312 7.67 -13.64 -29.06
C ARG A 312 8.37 -14.09 -30.34
N GLU A 313 7.60 -14.42 -31.38
CA GLU A 313 8.15 -14.83 -32.66
C GLU A 313 8.99 -13.71 -33.28
N HIS A 314 8.51 -12.45 -33.23
CA HIS A 314 9.27 -11.31 -33.73
C HIS A 314 10.65 -11.20 -33.07
N ALA A 315 10.73 -11.35 -31.74
CA ALA A 315 12.00 -11.36 -31.02
C ALA A 315 12.91 -12.52 -31.47
N LEU A 316 12.37 -13.73 -31.63
CA LEU A 316 13.14 -14.92 -32.01
C LEU A 316 13.67 -14.89 -33.45
N HIS A 317 13.03 -14.12 -34.36
CA HIS A 317 13.48 -13.98 -35.74
C HIS A 317 14.65 -13.00 -35.92
N GLN A 318 15.02 -12.25 -34.88
CA GLN A 318 16.15 -11.33 -34.95
C GLN A 318 17.49 -12.09 -34.87
N GLU A 319 18.31 -11.99 -35.93
CA GLU A 319 19.67 -12.55 -35.93
C GLU A 319 20.62 -11.83 -34.97
N LYS A 320 20.35 -10.55 -34.71
CA LYS A 320 21.00 -9.72 -33.70
C LYS A 320 19.92 -8.83 -33.08
N LEU A 321 19.89 -8.79 -31.75
CA LEU A 321 18.88 -8.04 -31.00
C LEU A 321 18.94 -6.55 -31.37
N ASP A 322 17.85 -6.06 -31.96
CA ASP A 322 17.54 -4.64 -32.07
C ASP A 322 16.43 -4.32 -31.08
N LEU A 323 16.84 -3.79 -29.93
CA LEU A 323 15.93 -3.56 -28.81
C LEU A 323 14.96 -2.41 -29.07
N VAL A 324 15.38 -1.40 -29.85
CA VAL A 324 14.53 -0.25 -30.19
C VAL A 324 13.44 -0.69 -31.17
N GLU A 325 13.82 -1.42 -32.21
CA GLU A 325 12.86 -1.99 -33.17
C GLU A 325 11.88 -2.96 -32.50
N LEU A 326 12.39 -3.87 -31.66
CA LEU A 326 11.56 -4.82 -30.92
C LEU A 326 10.58 -4.10 -29.98
N SER A 327 11.05 -3.06 -29.28
CA SER A 327 10.20 -2.26 -28.40
C SER A 327 9.11 -1.53 -29.17
N GLN A 328 9.44 -0.96 -30.34
CA GLN A 328 8.47 -0.29 -31.20
C GLN A 328 7.43 -1.27 -31.76
N TYR A 329 7.86 -2.47 -32.16
CA TYR A 329 6.95 -3.54 -32.58
C TYR A 329 6.01 -3.96 -31.44
N MET A 330 6.56 -4.18 -30.24
CA MET A 330 5.78 -4.53 -29.05
C MET A 330 4.74 -3.46 -28.72
N VAL A 331 5.12 -2.18 -28.74
CA VAL A 331 4.21 -1.05 -28.53
C VAL A 331 3.05 -1.06 -29.52
N ASP A 332 3.32 -1.27 -30.81
CA ASP A 332 2.28 -1.31 -31.85
C ASP A 332 1.31 -2.48 -31.61
N GLN A 333 1.85 -3.68 -31.32
CA GLN A 333 1.05 -4.87 -31.07
C GLN A 333 0.20 -4.75 -29.80
N VAL A 334 0.77 -4.27 -28.70
CA VAL A 334 0.04 -4.01 -27.44
C VAL A 334 -1.01 -2.91 -27.64
N GLY A 335 -0.66 -1.85 -28.36
CA GLY A 335 -1.56 -0.77 -28.74
C GLY A 335 -2.79 -1.24 -29.50
N LYS A 336 -2.66 -2.26 -30.36
CA LYS A 336 -3.78 -2.80 -31.14
C LYS A 336 -4.54 -3.91 -30.42
N ASN A 337 -3.83 -4.83 -29.77
CA ASN A 337 -4.37 -6.15 -29.44
C ASN A 337 -4.47 -6.44 -27.94
N PHE A 338 -3.88 -5.61 -27.07
CA PHE A 338 -3.90 -5.89 -25.63
C PHE A 338 -5.32 -5.82 -25.06
N VAL A 339 -5.71 -6.91 -24.39
CA VAL A 339 -6.96 -7.02 -23.64
C VAL A 339 -6.61 -7.25 -22.17
N ARG A 340 -7.03 -6.32 -21.31
CA ARG A 340 -6.81 -6.42 -19.87
C ARG A 340 -7.71 -7.50 -19.28
N LYS A 341 -7.15 -8.41 -18.49
CA LYS A 341 -7.90 -9.43 -17.76
C LYS A 341 -8.61 -8.80 -16.56
N PRO A 342 -9.95 -8.91 -16.43
CA PRO A 342 -10.63 -8.50 -15.21
C PRO A 342 -10.36 -9.51 -14.10
N PHE A 343 -9.66 -9.11 -13.04
CA PHE A 343 -9.33 -10.00 -11.92
C PHE A 343 -10.54 -10.37 -11.05
N ALA A 344 -11.67 -9.69 -11.24
CA ALA A 344 -12.96 -10.12 -10.71
C ALA A 344 -13.34 -11.54 -11.16
N ASP A 345 -12.84 -11.99 -12.32
CA ASP A 345 -13.04 -13.35 -12.81
C ASP A 345 -12.47 -14.40 -11.85
N PHE A 346 -11.48 -14.05 -11.01
CA PHE A 346 -10.88 -14.95 -10.03
C PHE A 346 -11.54 -14.88 -8.65
N SER A 347 -12.66 -14.17 -8.50
CA SER A 347 -13.40 -14.06 -7.22
C SER A 347 -13.87 -15.40 -6.66
N TYR A 348 -14.01 -16.42 -7.51
CA TYR A 348 -14.36 -17.80 -7.10
C TYR A 348 -13.25 -18.51 -6.32
N LEU A 349 -12.00 -18.03 -6.39
CA LEU A 349 -10.88 -18.62 -5.66
C LEU A 349 -11.06 -18.37 -4.16
N THR A 350 -10.98 -19.45 -3.39
CA THR A 350 -10.96 -19.40 -1.93
C THR A 350 -9.52 -19.21 -1.43
N VAL A 351 -9.33 -18.24 -0.55
CA VAL A 351 -8.05 -17.98 0.10
C VAL A 351 -8.09 -18.51 1.52
N GLU A 352 -7.17 -19.42 1.83
CA GLU A 352 -7.05 -19.97 3.18
C GLU A 352 -6.08 -19.13 4.02
N PRO A 353 -6.42 -18.78 5.27
CA PRO A 353 -5.48 -18.08 6.15
C PRO A 353 -4.22 -18.92 6.41
N PRO A 354 -3.02 -18.30 6.44
CA PRO A 354 -1.78 -19.00 6.70
C PRO A 354 -1.74 -19.49 8.15
N GLY A 355 -0.94 -20.52 8.42
CA GLY A 355 -0.88 -21.17 9.74
C GLY A 355 -0.56 -20.21 10.89
N TRP A 356 0.30 -19.21 10.67
CA TRP A 356 0.62 -18.19 11.68
C TRP A 356 -0.59 -17.30 12.00
N ALA A 357 -1.43 -16.98 11.00
CA ALA A 357 -2.61 -16.16 11.21
C ALA A 357 -3.65 -16.94 11.99
N VAL A 358 -3.81 -18.24 11.69
CA VAL A 358 -4.62 -19.14 12.52
C VAL A 358 -4.11 -19.17 13.96
N ALA A 359 -2.81 -19.36 14.20
CA ALA A 359 -2.26 -19.36 15.55
C ALA A 359 -2.51 -18.03 16.29
N LEU A 360 -2.32 -16.90 15.61
CA LEU A 360 -2.58 -15.58 16.16
C LEU A 360 -4.06 -15.36 16.48
N SER A 361 -4.98 -15.84 15.65
CA SER A 361 -6.42 -15.72 15.91
C SER A 361 -6.82 -16.48 17.18
N TYR A 362 -6.24 -17.66 17.41
CA TYR A 362 -6.44 -18.43 18.64
C TYR A 362 -5.90 -17.67 19.85
N PHE A 363 -4.70 -17.10 19.76
CA PHE A 363 -4.10 -16.32 20.84
C PHE A 363 -4.92 -15.08 21.20
N LEU A 364 -5.34 -14.29 20.21
CA LEU A 364 -6.16 -13.10 20.43
C LEU A 364 -7.53 -13.44 21.01
N THR A 365 -8.15 -14.53 20.53
CA THR A 365 -9.42 -15.02 21.07
C THR A 365 -9.26 -15.44 22.53
N LEU A 366 -8.18 -16.13 22.88
CA LEU A 366 -7.87 -16.50 24.26
C LEU A 366 -7.71 -15.26 25.15
N LEU A 367 -6.92 -14.28 24.72
CA LEU A 367 -6.70 -13.05 25.49
C LEU A 367 -8.00 -12.27 25.71
N ALA A 368 -8.83 -12.15 24.69
CA ALA A 368 -10.15 -11.51 24.80
C ALA A 368 -11.04 -12.26 25.80
N ASN A 369 -11.08 -13.60 25.74
CA ASN A 369 -11.88 -14.40 26.67
C ASN A 369 -11.36 -14.34 28.11
N VAL A 370 -10.04 -14.27 28.33
CA VAL A 370 -9.44 -14.07 29.66
C VAL A 370 -9.83 -12.69 30.21
N GLY A 371 -9.70 -11.64 29.41
CA GLY A 371 -10.08 -10.28 29.81
C GLY A 371 -11.57 -10.15 30.14
N LEU A 372 -12.44 -10.73 29.29
CA LEU A 372 -13.88 -10.77 29.52
C LEU A 372 -14.24 -11.59 30.76
N SER A 373 -13.59 -12.73 30.97
CA SER A 373 -13.81 -13.55 32.18
C SER A 373 -13.42 -12.79 33.44
N TRP A 374 -12.30 -12.07 33.42
CA TRP A 374 -11.88 -11.22 34.51
C TRP A 374 -12.90 -10.10 34.78
N TRP A 375 -13.39 -9.45 33.72
CA TRP A 375 -14.43 -8.43 33.81
C TRP A 375 -15.71 -9.00 34.42
N ILE A 376 -16.24 -10.12 33.91
CA ILE A 376 -17.44 -10.80 34.43
C ILE A 376 -17.30 -11.09 35.93
N ILE A 377 -16.16 -11.65 36.37
CA ILE A 377 -15.94 -12.02 37.78
C ILE A 377 -15.87 -10.79 38.72
N HIS A 378 -15.40 -9.64 38.22
CA HIS A 378 -15.21 -8.42 39.02
C HIS A 378 -16.37 -7.42 38.86
N ASN A 379 -17.26 -7.64 37.90
CA ASN A 379 -18.44 -6.83 37.71
C ASN A 379 -19.41 -7.07 38.88
N ARG A 380 -19.66 -6.04 39.69
CA ARG A 380 -20.59 -6.14 40.81
C ARG A 380 -22.00 -5.97 40.27
N HIS A 381 -22.77 -7.06 40.21
CA HIS A 381 -24.19 -6.98 39.91
C HIS A 381 -24.96 -6.73 41.21
N GLN A 382 -25.71 -5.63 41.25
CA GLN A 382 -26.90 -5.56 42.07
C GLN A 382 -27.89 -6.54 41.47
N GLU A 383 -28.25 -7.59 42.21
CA GLU A 383 -29.39 -8.41 41.86
C GLU A 383 -30.59 -7.47 41.73
N TRP A 384 -31.21 -7.45 40.55
CA TRP A 384 -32.52 -6.82 40.38
C TRP A 384 -33.55 -7.79 40.97
N THR A 385 -33.53 -7.97 42.29
CA THR A 385 -34.66 -8.55 43.00
C THR A 385 -35.72 -7.47 43.04
N SER A 386 -36.78 -7.68 42.26
CA SER A 386 -38.05 -7.01 42.49
C SER A 386 -38.60 -7.49 43.83
N ASP A 387 -38.12 -6.91 44.93
CA ASP A 387 -38.79 -7.02 46.24
C ASP A 387 -40.04 -6.13 46.19
N SER A 388 -41.07 -6.64 45.52
CA SER A 388 -42.44 -6.14 45.61
C SER A 388 -43.29 -7.16 46.38
N GLU A 389 -42.86 -7.53 47.57
CA GLU A 389 -43.67 -8.27 48.54
C GLU A 389 -43.20 -7.83 49.93
N ASP A 390 -43.91 -6.85 50.50
CA ASP A 390 -44.20 -6.70 51.94
C ASP A 390 -44.69 -5.27 52.24
N LEU A 391 -45.94 -5.00 51.87
CA LEU A 391 -46.77 -3.98 52.49
C LEU A 391 -48.15 -4.58 52.73
N TYR A 392 -48.30 -5.33 53.83
CA TYR A 392 -49.55 -5.50 54.57
C TYR A 392 -49.29 -5.71 56.06
#